data_AF-A0A352RT35-F1
#
_entry.id   AF-A0A352RT35-F1
#
_cell.length_a   1.000
_cell.length_b   1.000
_cell.length_c   1.000
_cell.angle_alpha   90.00
_cell.angle_beta   90.00
_cell.angle_gamma   90.00
#
_symmetry.space_group_name_H-M   'P 1'
#
loop_
_entity.id
_entity.type
_entity.pdbx_description
1 polymer ?
#
loop_
_entity_poly.entity_id
_entity_poly.type
_entity_poly.pdbx_seq_one_letter_code
_entity_poly.pdbx_strand_id
1 'polypeptide(L)'
;LTRGYGLVFGYNERKAMSMALADRAMRAEELGEAGDAPANDIEFMLYHSDNVEASGFVQHLKLPHYVDFQANLELLRRLRAEQQGAATDAPAEDQPQEESLA
;
A
#
# COMPACT_ATOMS: atom_id res chain seq x y z
N LEU A 1 -19.18 30.79 -10.00
CA LEU A 1 -18.66 30.46 -8.64
C LEU A 1 -19.26 29.13 -8.22
N THR A 2 -18.45 28.07 -8.26
CA THR A 2 -18.79 26.75 -7.73
C THR A 2 -18.73 26.77 -6.20
N ARG A 3 -19.54 25.97 -5.51
CA ARG A 3 -19.62 25.94 -4.04
C ARG A 3 -19.57 24.51 -3.54
N GLY A 4 -19.04 24.32 -2.34
CA GLY A 4 -19.19 23.09 -1.57
C GLY A 4 -19.98 23.33 -0.30
N TYR A 5 -20.51 22.26 0.29
CA TYR A 5 -21.42 22.32 1.44
C TYR A 5 -20.96 21.40 2.57
N GLY A 6 -21.09 21.89 3.81
CA GLY A 6 -20.76 21.13 5.00
C GLY A 6 -21.76 21.39 6.12
N LEU A 7 -22.27 20.33 6.73
CA LEU A 7 -23.26 20.40 7.81
C LEU A 7 -22.81 19.50 8.96
N VAL A 8 -22.84 20.03 10.17
CA VAL A 8 -22.44 19.33 11.39
C VAL A 8 -23.38 19.67 12.53
N PHE A 9 -23.46 18.80 13.52
CA PHE A 9 -24.14 19.10 14.77
C PHE A 9 -23.29 20.03 15.66
N GLY A 10 -23.95 20.94 16.36
CA GLY A 10 -23.31 21.87 17.29
C GLY A 10 -22.41 22.90 16.61
N TYR A 11 -21.39 23.37 17.33
CA TYR A 11 -20.49 24.45 16.91
C TYR A 11 -19.13 23.94 16.41
N ASN A 12 -19.13 22.91 15.55
CA ASN A 12 -17.89 22.34 15.01
C ASN A 12 -17.52 22.94 13.64
N GLU A 13 -17.21 24.23 13.65
CA GLU A 13 -16.97 25.02 12.43
C GLU A 13 -15.85 24.46 11.56
N ARG A 14 -14.76 23.99 12.18
CA ARG A 14 -13.63 23.38 11.44
C ARG A 14 -14.08 22.17 10.64
N LYS A 15 -14.90 21.28 11.23
CA LYS A 15 -15.42 20.11 10.51
C LYS A 15 -16.37 20.51 9.38
N ALA A 16 -17.23 21.50 9.60
CA ALA A 16 -18.12 22.02 8.55
C ALA A 16 -17.32 22.62 7.37
N MET A 17 -16.28 23.40 7.67
CA MET A 17 -15.37 23.96 6.65
C MET A 17 -14.63 22.86 5.89
N SER A 18 -14.04 21.89 6.58
CA SER A 18 -13.38 20.74 5.96
C SER A 18 -14.32 19.95 5.06
N MET A 19 -15.56 19.73 5.49
CA MET A 19 -16.57 19.03 4.70
C MET A 19 -16.93 19.81 3.43
N ALA A 20 -17.14 21.13 3.53
CA ALA A 20 -17.42 21.97 2.37
C ALA A 20 -16.25 22.02 1.36
N LEU A 21 -15.01 22.02 1.84
CA LEU A 21 -13.82 21.97 0.98
C LEU A 21 -13.71 20.60 0.28
N ALA A 22 -13.89 19.51 1.01
CA ALA A 22 -13.84 18.15 0.46
C ALA A 22 -14.96 17.92 -0.57
N ASP A 23 -16.19 18.34 -0.26
CA ASP A 23 -17.34 18.29 -1.18
C ASP A 23 -17.03 19.02 -2.48
N ARG A 24 -16.40 20.20 -2.42
CA ARG A 24 -16.00 20.93 -3.62
C ARG A 24 -14.85 20.26 -4.38
N ALA A 25 -13.86 19.71 -3.69
CA ALA A 25 -12.69 19.09 -4.31
C ALA A 25 -13.05 17.83 -5.10
N MET A 26 -13.92 16.98 -4.55
CA MET A 26 -14.40 15.75 -5.20
C MET A 26 -15.21 16.00 -6.49
N ARG A 27 -15.65 17.23 -6.72
CA ARG A 27 -16.41 17.62 -7.93
C ARG A 27 -15.51 18.08 -9.09
N ALA A 28 -14.20 17.87 -9.03
CA ALA A 28 -13.28 18.29 -10.09
C ALA A 28 -13.68 17.77 -11.48
N GLU A 29 -14.04 16.49 -11.61
CA GLU A 29 -14.47 15.91 -12.89
C GLU A 29 -15.73 16.59 -13.44
N GLU A 30 -16.75 16.78 -12.60
CA GLU A 30 -18.00 17.47 -12.97
C GLU A 30 -17.76 18.91 -13.46
N LEU A 31 -16.70 19.53 -12.97
CA LEU A 31 -16.36 20.92 -13.23
C LEU A 31 -15.32 21.09 -14.33
N GLY A 32 -14.82 19.98 -14.91
CA GLY A 32 -13.78 20.00 -15.94
C GLY A 32 -12.41 20.44 -15.42
N GLU A 33 -12.15 20.23 -14.13
CA GLU A 33 -10.88 20.54 -13.47
C GLU A 33 -9.94 19.32 -13.46
N ALA A 34 -8.65 19.55 -13.27
CA ALA A 34 -7.69 18.45 -13.10
C ALA A 34 -7.96 17.73 -11.76
N GLY A 35 -8.12 16.40 -11.82
CA GLY A 35 -8.30 15.53 -10.66
C GLY A 35 -6.99 14.86 -10.23
N ASP A 36 -5.92 15.64 -10.09
CA ASP A 36 -4.56 15.15 -9.87
C ASP A 36 -4.15 15.04 -8.40
N ALA A 37 -4.98 15.53 -7.47
CA ALA A 37 -4.75 15.40 -6.04
C ALA A 37 -5.66 14.35 -5.39
N PRO A 38 -5.23 13.72 -4.29
CA PRO A 38 -6.04 12.73 -3.56
C PRO A 38 -7.38 13.27 -3.06
N ALA A 39 -7.49 14.59 -2.87
CA ALA A 39 -8.74 15.23 -2.45
C ALA A 39 -9.83 15.24 -3.56
N ASN A 40 -9.43 15.02 -4.81
CA ASN A 40 -10.33 14.95 -5.96
C ASN A 40 -10.79 13.50 -6.24
N ASP A 41 -10.06 12.51 -5.71
CA ASP A 41 -10.39 11.10 -5.86
C ASP A 41 -11.47 10.69 -4.85
N ILE A 42 -12.67 10.43 -5.37
CA ILE A 42 -13.84 10.05 -4.59
C ILE A 42 -13.62 8.71 -3.87
N GLU A 43 -13.00 7.74 -4.55
CA GLU A 43 -12.78 6.41 -3.98
C GLU A 43 -11.79 6.51 -2.81
N PHE A 44 -10.67 7.18 -3.03
CA PHE A 44 -9.65 7.38 -2.00
C PHE A 44 -10.21 8.11 -0.78
N MET A 45 -10.95 9.21 -1.00
CA MET A 45 -11.53 10.01 0.08
C MET A 45 -12.56 9.23 0.90
N LEU A 46 -13.53 8.58 0.25
CA LEU A 46 -14.64 7.93 0.97
C LEU A 46 -14.19 6.68 1.72
N TYR A 47 -13.30 5.86 1.13
CA TYR A 47 -12.82 4.64 1.78
C TYR A 47 -11.94 4.89 3.02
N HIS A 48 -11.36 6.07 3.18
CA HIS A 48 -10.44 6.39 4.28
C HIS A 48 -10.94 7.46 5.24
N SER A 49 -12.15 7.99 5.04
CA SER A 49 -12.70 9.07 5.88
C SER A 49 -13.38 8.59 7.16
N ASP A 50 -13.85 7.34 7.22
CA ASP A 50 -14.50 6.80 8.42
C ASP A 50 -13.47 6.31 9.44
N ASN A 51 -13.32 7.07 10.52
CA ASN A 51 -12.42 6.72 11.62
C ASN A 51 -12.85 5.46 12.38
N VAL A 52 -14.14 5.11 12.40
CA VAL A 52 -14.59 3.89 13.09
C VAL A 52 -14.02 2.67 12.38
N GLU A 53 -14.15 2.63 11.06
CA GLU A 53 -13.58 1.58 10.23
C GLU A 53 -12.05 1.63 10.23
N ALA A 54 -11.45 2.77 9.93
CA ALA A 54 -10.00 2.92 9.85
C ALA A 54 -9.29 2.58 11.17
N SER A 55 -9.84 3.05 12.30
CA SER A 55 -9.29 2.69 13.61
C SER A 55 -9.48 1.21 13.91
N GLY A 56 -10.62 0.63 13.54
CA GLY A 56 -10.87 -0.80 13.71
C GLY A 56 -9.86 -1.65 12.95
N PHE A 57 -9.59 -1.29 11.69
CA PHE A 57 -8.60 -1.96 10.85
C PHE A 57 -7.18 -1.87 11.47
N VAL A 58 -6.73 -0.67 11.83
CA VAL A 58 -5.38 -0.52 12.44
C VAL A 58 -5.28 -1.28 13.75
N GLN A 59 -6.34 -1.32 14.56
CA GLN A 59 -6.34 -2.05 15.82
C GLN A 59 -6.37 -3.56 15.64
N HIS A 60 -6.93 -4.08 14.55
CA HIS A 60 -6.97 -5.52 14.32
C HIS A 60 -5.58 -6.12 14.32
N LEU A 61 -4.53 -5.37 13.91
CA LEU A 61 -3.14 -5.83 13.84
C LEU A 61 -2.59 -6.31 15.19
N LYS A 62 -3.20 -5.90 16.30
CA LYS A 62 -2.85 -6.37 17.65
C LYS A 62 -3.35 -7.79 17.94
N LEU A 63 -4.35 -8.26 17.19
CA LEU A 63 -4.85 -9.62 17.32
C LEU A 63 -3.79 -10.63 16.84
N PRO A 64 -3.90 -11.91 17.23
CA PRO A 64 -2.90 -12.89 16.86
C PRO A 64 -2.88 -13.18 15.34
N HIS A 65 -1.77 -12.85 14.66
CA HIS A 65 -1.52 -13.17 13.24
C HIS A 65 -0.42 -14.23 13.07
N TYR A 66 -0.25 -15.13 14.05
CA TYR A 66 0.87 -16.07 14.04
C TYR A 66 0.77 -17.08 12.88
N VAL A 67 -0.43 -17.46 12.44
CA VAL A 67 -0.60 -18.40 11.31
C VAL A 67 -0.08 -17.78 10.00
N ASP A 68 -0.57 -16.59 9.66
CA ASP A 68 -0.14 -15.87 8.45
C ASP A 68 1.36 -15.55 8.50
N PHE A 69 1.87 -15.18 9.69
CA PHE A 69 3.29 -14.92 9.89
C PHE A 69 4.15 -16.18 9.69
N GLN A 70 3.70 -17.34 10.19
CA GLN A 70 4.42 -18.60 9.95
C GLN A 70 4.44 -18.98 8.47
N ALA A 71 3.33 -18.81 7.75
CA ALA A 71 3.28 -19.07 6.30
C ALA A 71 4.28 -18.18 5.53
N ASN A 72 4.34 -16.89 5.87
CA ASN A 72 5.31 -15.96 5.27
C ASN A 72 6.76 -16.30 5.63
N LEU A 73 7.03 -16.72 6.88
CA LEU A 73 8.38 -17.17 7.29
C LEU A 73 8.81 -18.45 6.56
N GLU A 74 7.89 -19.38 6.35
CA GLU A 74 8.17 -20.61 5.59
C GLU A 74 8.54 -20.29 4.14
N LEU A 75 7.75 -19.43 3.47
CA LEU A 75 8.06 -18.95 2.12
C LEU A 75 9.45 -18.30 2.06
N LEU A 76 9.75 -17.40 3.01
CA LEU A 76 11.03 -16.71 3.08
C LEU A 76 12.21 -17.68 3.27
N ARG A 77 12.05 -18.73 4.09
CA ARG A 77 13.08 -19.75 4.30
C ARG A 77 13.32 -20.59 3.05
N ARG A 78 12.27 -20.95 2.31
CA ARG A 78 12.39 -21.68 1.04
C ARG A 78 13.17 -20.86 -0.01
N LEU A 79 12.79 -19.60 -0.21
CA LEU A 79 13.48 -18.69 -1.14
C LEU A 79 14.97 -18.52 -0.80
N ARG A 80 15.32 -18.46 0.49
CA ARG A 80 16.72 -18.39 0.94
C ARG A 80 17.49 -19.68 0.66
N ALA A 81 16.87 -20.83 0.87
CA ALA A 81 17.49 -22.13 0.58
C ALA A 81 17.73 -22.30 -0.93
N GLU A 82 16.78 -21.90 -1.77
CA GLU A 82 16.93 -21.93 -3.23
C GLU A 82 18.09 -21.05 -3.71
N GLN A 83 18.24 -19.83 -3.17
CA GLN A 83 19.38 -18.97 -3.50
C GLN A 83 20.74 -19.57 -3.06
N GLN A 84 20.79 -20.22 -1.91
CA GLN A 84 22.02 -20.85 -1.40
C GLN A 84 22.37 -22.15 -2.14
N GLY A 85 21.36 -22.94 -2.52
CA GLY A 85 21.54 -24.13 -3.37
C GLY A 85 22.01 -23.76 -4.77
N ALA A 86 21.46 -22.69 -5.37
CA ALA A 86 21.90 -22.17 -6.66
C ALA A 86 23.35 -21.65 -6.65
N ALA A 87 23.85 -21.18 -5.50
CA ALA A 87 25.26 -20.79 -5.35
C ALA A 87 26.23 -21.97 -5.22
N THR A 88 25.72 -23.18 -4.92
CA THR A 88 26.55 -24.39 -4.72
C THR A 88 26.63 -25.25 -6.00
N ASP A 89 25.73 -25.04 -6.96
CA ASP A 89 25.68 -25.73 -8.27
C ASP A 89 26.33 -24.91 -9.41
N ALA A 90 27.21 -23.96 -9.09
CA ALA A 90 28.07 -23.37 -10.11
C ALA A 90 28.95 -24.50 -10.69
N PRO A 91 28.87 -24.80 -12.00
CA PRO A 91 29.66 -25.87 -12.59
C PRO A 91 31.13 -25.52 -12.37
N ALA A 92 31.87 -26.42 -11.72
CA ALA A 92 33.31 -26.35 -11.66
C ALA A 92 33.80 -26.20 -13.11
N GLU A 93 34.35 -25.03 -13.42
CA GLU A 93 34.96 -24.77 -14.72
C GLU A 93 36.06 -25.81 -14.94
N ASP A 94 35.75 -26.78 -15.80
CA ASP A 94 36.72 -27.72 -16.33
C ASP A 94 37.67 -26.93 -17.22
N GLN A 95 38.84 -26.60 -16.67
CA GLN A 95 39.94 -25.99 -17.43
C GLN A 95 41.03 -27.02 -17.71
N PRO A 96 41.62 -26.98 -18.90
CA PRO A 96 42.00 -28.16 -19.67
C PRO A 96 43.36 -28.72 -19.24
N GLN A 97 43.52 -30.04 -19.35
CA GLN A 97 44.82 -30.71 -19.28
C GLN A 97 45.74 -30.14 -20.36
N GLU A 98 46.78 -29.39 -19.96
CA GLU A 98 47.88 -29.02 -20.84
C GLU A 98 48.54 -30.32 -21.36
N GLU A 99 48.39 -30.54 -22.67
CA GLU A 99 49.10 -31.58 -23.41
C GLU A 99 50.61 -31.43 -23.21
N SER A 100 51.16 -32.34 -22.40
CA SER A 100 52.55 -32.75 -22.48
C SER A 100 52.78 -33.36 -23.87
N LEU A 101 53.34 -32.58 -24.79
CA LEU A 101 53.94 -33.11 -26.01
C LEU A 101 55.31 -32.46 -26.28
N ALA A 102 56.32 -33.29 -26.09
CA ALA A 102 57.67 -33.29 -26.68
C ALA A 102 58.60 -32.07 -26.47
#